data_AF-A0A847XR77-F1
#
_entry.id   AF-A0A847XR77-F1
#
_cell.length_a   1.000
_cell.length_b   1.000
_cell.length_c   1.000
_cell.angle_alpha   90.00
_cell.angle_beta   90.00
_cell.angle_gamma   90.00
#
_symmetry.space_group_name_H-M   'P 1'
#
loop_
_entity.id
_entity.type
_entity.pdbx_description
1 polymer ?
#
loop_
_entity_poly.entity_id
_entity_poly.type
_entity_poly.pdbx_seq_one_letter_code
_entity_poly.pdbx_strand_id
1 'polypeptide(L)' 'ILNAANEIAVKAFLSGRIRFTDMPDVVEHTIENNAYIASPDLASLEMTDKEARETADNFVKKIQNCR' A
#
# COMPACT_ATOMS: atom_id res chain seq x y z
N ILE A 1 -1.75 5.16 6.37
CA ILE A 1 -0.75 4.25 5.75
C ILE A 1 -1.14 2.77 5.85
N LEU A 2 -1.03 2.10 7.01
CA LEU A 2 -1.29 0.64 7.13
C LEU A 2 -2.65 0.21 6.55
N ASN A 3 -3.73 0.90 6.92
CA ASN A 3 -5.07 0.55 6.44
C ASN A 3 -5.20 0.66 4.92
N ALA A 4 -4.73 1.79 4.35
CA ALA A 4 -4.69 2.00 2.90
C ALA A 4 -3.89 0.90 2.17
N ALA A 5 -2.70 0.58 2.68
CA ALA A 5 -1.86 -0.46 2.11
C ALA A 5 -2.55 -1.83 2.13
N ASN A 6 -3.17 -2.18 3.27
CA ASN A 6 -3.89 -3.43 3.43
C ASN A 6 -5.10 -3.54 2.49
N GLU A 7 -5.87 -2.46 2.32
CA GLU A 7 -6.98 -2.44 1.37
C GLU A 7 -6.52 -2.67 -0.09
N ILE A 8 -5.42 -2.04 -0.51
CA ILE A 8 -4.86 -2.25 -1.85
C ILE A 8 -4.33 -3.69 -2.00
N ALA A 9 -3.63 -4.21 -1.00
CA ALA A 9 -3.12 -5.58 -1.00
C ALA A 9 -4.25 -6.62 -1.08
N VAL A 10 -5.28 -6.48 -0.25
CA VAL A 10 -6.48 -7.35 -0.28
C VAL A 10 -7.18 -7.26 -1.62
N LYS A 11 -7.41 -6.05 -2.14
CA LYS A 11 -8.03 -5.85 -3.46
C LYS A 11 -7.21 -6.52 -4.57
N ALA A 12 -5.89 -6.36 -4.54
CA ALA A 12 -4.99 -6.99 -5.50
C ALA A 12 -5.04 -8.52 -5.43
N PHE A 13 -5.03 -9.09 -4.22
CA PHE A 13 -5.18 -10.52 -4.00
C PHE A 13 -6.51 -11.06 -4.53
N LEU A 14 -7.63 -10.42 -4.17
CA LEU A 14 -8.97 -10.83 -4.63
C LEU A 14 -9.13 -10.70 -6.14
N SER A 15 -8.42 -9.76 -6.78
CA SER A 15 -8.36 -9.62 -8.24
C SER A 15 -7.38 -10.57 -8.94
N GLY A 16 -6.70 -11.46 -8.21
CA GLY A 16 -5.71 -12.38 -8.77
C GLY A 16 -4.42 -11.71 -9.26
N ARG A 17 -4.16 -10.46 -8.88
CA ARG A 17 -2.94 -9.72 -9.27
C ARG A 17 -1.71 -10.13 -8.48
N ILE A 18 -1.90 -10.52 -7.22
CA ILE A 18 -0.86 -11.02 -6.31
C ILE A 18 -1.35 -12.27 -5.57
N ARG A 19 -0.43 -13.04 -5.00
CA ARG A 19 -0.72 -14.19 -4.13
C ARG A 19 -0.94 -13.71 -2.70
N PHE A 20 -1.59 -14.55 -1.89
CA PHE A 20 -1.78 -14.29 -0.47
C PHE A 20 -0.46 -13.99 0.26
N THR A 21 0.61 -14.72 -0.07
CA THR A 21 1.94 -14.55 0.52
C THR A 21 2.63 -13.24 0.16
N ASP A 22 2.23 -12.57 -0.92
CA ASP A 22 2.84 -11.29 -1.31
C ASP A 22 2.14 -10.10 -0.60
N MET A 23 1.01 -10.32 0.08
CA MET A 23 0.26 -9.23 0.74
C MET A 23 1.06 -8.55 1.86
N PRO A 24 1.77 -9.26 2.77
CA PRO A 24 2.61 -8.64 3.78
C PRO A 24 3.69 -7.75 3.16
N ASP A 25 4.33 -8.20 2.07
CA ASP A 25 5.38 -7.43 1.37
C ASP A 25 4.84 -6.09 0.85
N VAL A 26 3.61 -6.07 0.31
CA VAL A 26 2.96 -4.83 -0.14
C VAL A 26 2.72 -3.88 1.02
N VAL A 27 2.25 -4.41 2.15
CA VAL A 27 1.97 -3.59 3.34
C VAL A 27 3.25 -3.03 3.95
N GLU A 28 4.27 -3.87 4.15
CA GLU A 28 5.57 -3.49 4.68
C GLU A 28 6.24 -2.44 3.80
N HIS A 29 6.34 -2.70 2.49
CA HIS A 29 6.91 -1.75 1.54
C HIS A 29 6.20 -0.39 1.58
N THR A 30 4.88 -0.39 1.70
CA THR A 30 4.11 0.86 1.77
C THR A 30 4.40 1.64 3.05
N ILE A 31 4.54 0.96 4.19
CA ILE A 31 4.87 1.61 5.46
C ILE A 31 6.27 2.20 5.44
N GLU A 32 7.24 1.47 4.90
CA GLU A 32 8.64 1.92 4.83
C GLU A 32 8.87 3.10 3.88
N ASN A 33 8.01 3.25 2.86
CA ASN A 33 8.19 4.24 1.78
C ASN A 33 7.18 5.40 1.86
N ASN A 34 6.49 5.59 2.98
CA ASN A 34 5.59 6.72 3.22
C ASN A 34 5.99 7.52 4.45
N ALA A 35 5.76 8.83 4.42
CA ALA A 35 6.09 9.71 5.53
C ALA A 35 5.17 9.44 6.74
N TYR A 36 5.77 9.14 7.89
CA TYR A 36 5.03 9.03 9.15
C TYR A 36 4.86 10.42 9.79
N ILE A 37 3.61 10.79 10.03
CA ILE A 37 3.25 12.01 10.74
C ILE A 37 2.67 11.61 12.10
N ALA A 38 3.35 11.96 13.19
CA ALA A 38 2.99 11.54 14.54
C ALA A 38 1.68 12.16 15.08
N SER A 39 1.31 13.34 14.58
CA SER A 39 0.07 14.04 14.95
C SER A 39 -0.48 14.75 13.72
N PRO A 40 -1.09 14.00 12.79
CA PRO A 40 -1.61 14.55 11.55
C PRO A 40 -2.91 15.32 11.80
N ASP A 41 -3.10 16.41 11.07
CA ASP A 41 -4.43 16.99 10.88
C ASP A 41 -5.21 16.21 9.81
N LEU A 42 -6.46 16.60 9.56
CA LEU A 42 -7.31 15.92 8.59
C LEU A 42 -6.69 15.93 7.18
N ALA A 43 -6.16 17.08 6.74
CA ALA A 43 -5.53 17.20 5.43
C ALA A 43 -4.31 16.28 5.30
N SER A 44 -3.50 16.17 6.34
CA SER A 44 -2.35 15.27 6.40
C SER A 44 -2.78 13.80 6.41
N LEU A 45 -3.88 13.45 7.09
CA LEU A 45 -4.45 12.10 7.04
C LEU A 45 -4.91 11.74 5.62
N GLU A 46 -5.62 12.63 4.93
CA GLU A 46 -6.08 12.40 3.56
C GLU A 46 -4.91 12.29 2.57
N MET A 47 -3.91 13.16 2.71
CA MET A 47 -2.70 13.13 1.90
C MET A 47 -1.92 11.82 2.10
N THR A 48 -1.66 11.43 3.34
CA THR A 48 -0.91 10.20 3.64
C THR A 48 -1.70 8.93 3.31
N ASP A 49 -3.03 8.96 3.31
CA ASP A 49 -3.87 7.86 2.78
C ASP A 49 -3.68 7.73 1.26
N LYS A 50 -3.78 8.84 0.53
CA LYS A 50 -3.59 8.88 -0.92
C LYS A 50 -2.20 8.39 -1.33
N GLU A 51 -1.15 8.91 -0.70
CA GLU A 51 0.23 8.51 -0.96
C GLU A 51 0.43 7.00 -0.70
N ALA A 52 -0.08 6.50 0.43
CA ALA A 52 0.03 5.07 0.75
C ALA A 52 -0.67 4.19 -0.30
N ARG A 53 -1.82 4.61 -0.84
CA ARG A 53 -2.49 3.87 -1.92
C ARG A 53 -1.66 3.86 -3.20
N GLU A 54 -1.09 5.01 -3.57
CA GLU A 54 -0.23 5.12 -4.76
C GLU A 54 1.03 4.26 -4.64
N THR A 55 1.70 4.29 -3.48
CA THR A 55 2.86 3.43 -3.21
C THR A 55 2.50 1.95 -3.29
N ALA A 56 1.41 1.53 -2.64
CA ALA A 56 0.96 0.14 -2.65
C ALA A 56 0.63 -0.35 -4.06
N ASP A 57 -0.13 0.42 -4.85
CA ASP A 57 -0.50 0.05 -6.22
C ASP A 57 0.73 -0.01 -7.14
N ASN A 58 1.70 0.89 -6.96
CA ASN A 58 2.95 0.86 -7.73
C ASN A 58 3.79 -0.38 -7.40
N PHE A 59 3.86 -0.77 -6.13
CA PHE A 59 4.57 -1.98 -5.73
C PHE A 59 3.87 -3.26 -6.22
N VAL A 60 2.54 -3.31 -6.20
CA VAL A 60 1.76 -4.40 -6.82
C VAL A 60 2.11 -4.53 -8.29
N LYS A 61 2.12 -3.44 -9.07
CA LYS A 61 2.52 -3.47 -10.48
C LYS A 61 3.94 -3.99 -10.67
N LYS A 62 4.87 -3.62 -9.78
CA LYS A 62 6.25 -4.10 -9.80
C LYS A 62 6.33 -5.62 -9.58
N ILE A 63 5.60 -6.17 -8.60
CA ILE A 63 5.53 -7.62 -8.36
C ILE A 63 5.02 -8.36 -9.61
N GLN A 64 4.03 -7.79 -10.30
CA GLN A 64 3.48 -8.40 -11.52
C GLN A 64 4.46 -8.38 -12.69
N ASN A 65 5.25 -7.31 -12.84
CA ASN A 65 6.23 -7.17 -13.93
C ASN A 65 7.51 -8.00 -13.73
N CYS A 66 7.81 -8.41 -12.50
CA CYS A 66 8.94 -9.28 -12.18
C CYS A 66 8.61 -10.78 -12.29
N ARG A 67 7.42 -11.14 -12.78
CA ARG A 67 6.97 -12.50 -13.07
C ARG A 67 6.93 -12.75 -14.57
#